data_AF-A0AAE5S2T2-F1
#
_entry.id   AF-A0AAE5S2T2-F1
#
_cell.length_a   1.000
_cell.length_b   1.000
_cell.length_c   1.000
_cell.angle_alpha   90.00
_cell.angle_beta   90.00
_cell.angle_gamma   90.00
#
_symmetry.space_group_name_H-M   'P 1'
#
loop_
_entity.id
_entity.type
_entity.pdbx_description
1 polymer ?
#
loop_
_entity_poly.entity_id
_entity_poly.type
_entity_poly.pdbx_seq_one_letter_code
_entity_poly.pdbx_strand_id
1 'polypeptide(L)'
;MIFTLENPGSSITKSDISELEKIIEYALPHAFIDLYLSHNGGRPNREWWDSSDDYEPISISTFKKIAQTGSVDKKETQYIGGCYALMITKHVIPQNMVPFASDQGGSFFCLDKNTGWVIFYTTDSFQPELAMALNHINAQRKLASSFGEFISGLKSEDEIDI
;
A
#
# COMPACT_ATOMS: atom_id res chain seq x y z
N MET A 1 12.14 11.37 15.18
CA MET A 1 11.27 10.31 15.73
C MET A 1 11.39 9.09 14.81
N ILE A 2 11.35 7.85 15.32
CA ILE A 2 11.39 6.64 14.47
C ILE A 2 9.98 6.39 13.91
N PHE A 3 9.87 6.00 12.64
CA PHE A 3 8.58 5.62 12.04
C PHE A 3 8.04 4.34 12.70
N THR A 4 6.78 4.35 13.10
CA THR A 4 6.11 3.21 13.74
C THR A 4 4.68 3.08 13.27
N LEU A 5 4.12 1.87 13.36
CA LEU A 5 2.70 1.61 13.14
C LEU A 5 2.02 1.33 14.48
N GLU A 6 1.03 2.13 14.83
CA GLU A 6 0.19 2.00 16.00
C GLU A 6 -0.89 0.95 15.79
N ASN A 7 -1.25 0.27 16.89
CA ASN A 7 -2.24 -0.81 16.90
C ASN A 7 -1.98 -1.90 15.83
N PRO A 8 -0.76 -2.46 15.77
CA PRO A 8 -0.43 -3.47 14.77
C PRO A 8 -1.26 -4.74 14.96
N GLY A 9 -1.44 -5.49 13.87
CA GLY A 9 -1.99 -6.84 13.94
C GLY A 9 -1.07 -7.82 14.66
N SER A 10 -1.52 -9.07 14.79
CA SER A 10 -0.70 -10.16 15.33
C SER A 10 0.64 -10.27 14.60
N SER A 11 1.72 -10.52 15.36
CA SER A 11 3.05 -10.71 14.80
C SER A 11 3.06 -11.82 13.75
N ILE A 12 3.85 -11.60 12.71
CA ILE A 12 4.01 -12.52 11.58
C ILE A 12 5.44 -13.04 11.51
N THR A 13 5.61 -14.09 10.73
CA THR A 13 6.88 -14.76 10.46
C THR A 13 7.30 -14.57 9.02
N LYS A 14 8.54 -14.94 8.70
CA LYS A 14 9.00 -15.02 7.31
C LYS A 14 8.17 -15.99 6.46
N SER A 15 7.58 -17.03 7.06
CA SER A 15 6.69 -17.95 6.33
C SER A 15 5.42 -17.27 5.86
N ASP A 16 4.85 -16.38 6.67
CA ASP A 16 3.64 -15.63 6.32
C ASP A 16 3.92 -14.66 5.17
N ILE A 17 5.10 -14.04 5.20
CA ILE A 17 5.61 -13.18 4.12
C ILE A 17 5.79 -14.00 2.84
N SER A 18 6.44 -15.16 2.91
CA SER A 18 6.62 -16.03 1.74
C SER A 18 5.29 -16.52 1.16
N GLU A 19 4.25 -16.71 1.97
CA GLU A 19 2.92 -17.04 1.48
C GLU A 19 2.27 -15.85 0.76
N LEU A 20 2.44 -14.63 1.29
CA LEU A 20 2.02 -13.41 0.58
C LEU A 20 2.75 -13.27 -0.75
N GLU A 21 4.07 -13.42 -0.79
CA GLU A 21 4.90 -13.32 -2.00
C GLU A 21 4.44 -14.29 -3.10
N LYS A 22 4.00 -15.50 -2.74
CA LYS A 22 3.37 -16.43 -3.70
C LYS A 22 2.04 -15.91 -4.25
N ILE A 23 1.20 -15.31 -3.40
CA ILE A 23 -0.11 -14.77 -3.80
C ILE A 23 0.06 -13.58 -4.76
N ILE A 24 1.02 -12.70 -4.49
CA ILE A 24 1.27 -11.51 -5.31
C ILE A 24 2.25 -11.77 -6.47
N GLU A 25 2.84 -12.97 -6.51
CA GLU A 25 3.87 -13.41 -7.46
C GLU A 25 5.06 -12.44 -7.52
N TYR A 26 5.57 -12.04 -6.36
CA TYR A 26 6.60 -11.01 -6.24
C TYR A 26 7.36 -11.11 -4.93
N ALA A 27 8.69 -10.95 -5.00
CA ALA A 27 9.55 -10.85 -3.83
C ALA A 27 9.52 -9.43 -3.27
N LEU A 28 9.11 -9.27 -2.02
CA LEU A 28 8.94 -7.96 -1.38
C LEU A 28 10.30 -7.31 -1.06
N PRO A 29 10.42 -5.97 -1.12
CA PRO A 29 11.64 -5.28 -0.76
C PRO A 29 12.02 -5.52 0.72
N HIS A 30 13.32 -5.58 1.03
CA HIS A 30 13.79 -5.81 2.41
C HIS A 30 13.19 -4.80 3.42
N ALA A 31 13.14 -3.51 3.07
CA ALA A 31 12.54 -2.49 3.94
C ALA A 31 11.05 -2.74 4.23
N PHE A 32 10.32 -3.35 3.28
CA PHE A 32 8.92 -3.75 3.48
C PHE A 32 8.84 -4.91 4.47
N ILE A 33 9.67 -5.94 4.26
CA ILE A 33 9.74 -7.13 5.11
C ILE A 33 10.09 -6.74 6.55
N ASP A 34 11.11 -5.89 6.73
CA ASP A 34 11.58 -5.46 8.05
C ASP A 34 10.49 -4.69 8.81
N LEU A 35 9.77 -3.79 8.13
CA LEU A 35 8.64 -3.08 8.73
C LEU A 35 7.58 -4.08 9.20
N TYR A 36 7.16 -5.00 8.33
CA TYR A 36 6.05 -5.92 8.64
C TYR A 36 6.41 -7.01 9.67
N LEU A 37 7.67 -7.42 9.76
CA LEU A 37 8.15 -8.29 10.85
C LEU A 37 8.15 -7.56 12.20
N SER A 38 8.35 -6.24 12.21
CA SER A 38 8.27 -5.43 13.43
C SER A 38 6.83 -5.06 13.80
N HIS A 39 6.01 -4.69 12.81
CA HIS A 39 4.64 -4.21 12.98
C HIS A 39 3.77 -4.69 11.81
N ASN A 40 2.84 -5.62 12.07
CA ASN A 40 2.00 -6.18 11.02
C ASN A 40 0.81 -5.27 10.68
N GLY A 41 1.05 -4.24 9.87
CA GLY A 41 0.06 -3.21 9.54
C GLY A 41 -0.25 -2.29 10.73
N GLY A 42 -1.30 -1.47 10.59
CA GLY A 42 -1.70 -0.49 11.62
C GLY A 42 -1.76 0.94 11.09
N ARG A 43 -1.92 1.91 11.99
CA ARG A 43 -1.94 3.34 11.65
C ARG A 43 -0.52 3.91 11.78
N PRO A 44 0.01 4.62 10.78
CA PRO A 44 1.34 5.23 10.92
C PRO A 44 1.30 6.41 11.88
N ASN A 45 2.41 6.66 12.60
CA ASN A 45 2.59 7.90 13.38
C ASN A 45 2.95 9.12 12.51
N ARG A 46 3.29 8.87 11.24
CA ARG A 46 3.56 9.85 10.19
C ARG A 46 2.73 9.44 8.98
N GLU A 47 1.52 9.97 8.88
CA GLU A 47 0.55 9.57 7.84
C GLU A 47 0.65 10.36 6.54
N TRP A 48 1.34 11.50 6.52
CA TRP A 48 1.24 12.43 5.41
C TRP A 48 2.36 12.26 4.39
N TRP A 49 1.97 12.14 3.12
CA TRP A 49 2.86 12.35 2.00
C TRP A 49 2.60 13.72 1.40
N ASP A 50 3.54 14.61 1.63
CA ASP A 50 3.57 15.96 1.08
C ASP A 50 4.80 16.04 0.17
N SER A 51 4.58 15.76 -1.11
CA SER A 51 5.57 16.07 -2.13
C SER A 51 5.54 17.56 -2.37
N SER A 52 6.72 18.16 -2.51
CA SER A 52 6.90 19.59 -2.81
C SER A 52 6.47 19.96 -4.25
N ASP A 53 5.44 19.31 -4.78
CA ASP A 53 4.81 19.57 -6.06
C ASP A 53 3.46 20.30 -5.85
N ASP A 54 2.76 20.67 -6.94
CA ASP A 54 1.51 21.43 -6.89
C ASP A 54 0.28 20.58 -6.48
N TYR A 55 0.51 19.41 -5.89
CA TYR A 55 -0.56 18.51 -5.48
C TYR A 55 -0.79 18.60 -3.98
N GLU A 56 -2.05 18.50 -3.59
CA GLU A 56 -2.43 18.40 -2.19
C GLU A 56 -1.71 17.22 -1.49
N PRO A 57 -1.31 17.42 -0.21
CA PRO A 57 -0.83 16.34 0.64
C PRO A 57 -1.87 15.21 0.74
N ILE A 58 -1.39 13.97 0.69
CA ILE A 58 -2.23 12.78 0.82
C ILE A 58 -1.92 12.07 2.12
N SER A 59 -2.95 11.60 2.84
CA SER A 59 -2.78 10.89 4.11
C SER A 59 -3.04 9.39 3.98
N ILE A 60 -2.23 8.61 4.69
CA ILE A 60 -2.43 7.18 4.88
C ILE A 60 -3.35 6.99 6.08
N SER A 61 -4.49 6.34 5.87
CA SER A 61 -5.37 5.96 6.96
C SER A 61 -4.89 4.68 7.65
N THR A 62 -4.52 3.64 6.89
CA THR A 62 -4.15 2.34 7.45
C THR A 62 -3.22 1.56 6.52
N PHE A 63 -2.16 0.99 7.08
CA PHE A 63 -1.38 -0.09 6.48
C PHE A 63 -2.12 -1.41 6.66
N LYS A 64 -2.38 -2.09 5.54
CA LYS A 64 -3.03 -3.40 5.50
C LYS A 64 -2.12 -4.46 6.12
N LYS A 65 -2.73 -5.47 6.75
CA LYS A 65 -2.01 -6.54 7.44
C LYS A 65 -1.53 -7.61 6.45
N ILE A 66 -0.57 -8.42 6.87
CA ILE A 66 -0.26 -9.72 6.28
C ILE A 66 -0.99 -10.78 7.09
N ALA A 67 -1.71 -11.66 6.41
CA ALA A 67 -2.43 -12.76 7.05
C ALA A 67 -1.44 -13.80 7.56
N GLN A 68 -1.68 -14.32 8.77
CA GLN A 68 -0.93 -15.47 9.27
C GLN A 68 -1.30 -16.72 8.46
N THR A 69 -0.32 -17.60 8.27
CA THR A 69 -0.49 -18.86 7.55
C THR A 69 -1.59 -19.68 8.21
N GLY A 70 -2.59 -20.07 7.41
CA GLY A 70 -3.75 -20.84 7.89
C GLY A 70 -4.89 -20.00 8.49
N SER A 71 -4.80 -18.67 8.51
CA SER A 71 -5.93 -17.84 8.95
C SER A 71 -7.14 -18.02 8.02
N VAL A 72 -8.33 -18.11 8.62
CA VAL A 72 -9.59 -18.38 7.91
C VAL A 72 -10.04 -17.16 7.09
N ASP A 73 -9.70 -15.98 7.60
CA ASP A 73 -10.05 -14.66 7.08
C ASP A 73 -9.03 -14.08 6.09
N LYS A 74 -7.98 -14.84 5.69
CA LYS A 74 -6.88 -14.35 4.83
C LYS A 74 -7.31 -13.75 3.48
N LYS A 75 -8.57 -13.98 3.06
CA LYS A 75 -9.17 -13.44 1.84
C LYS A 75 -9.82 -12.07 2.02
N GLU A 76 -9.94 -11.58 3.25
CA GLU A 76 -10.51 -10.27 3.53
C GLU A 76 -9.58 -9.12 3.10
N THR A 77 -10.16 -7.97 2.79
CA THR A 77 -9.47 -6.80 2.24
C THR A 77 -8.66 -6.00 3.26
N GLN A 78 -8.76 -6.35 4.54
CA GLN A 78 -7.83 -5.88 5.58
C GLN A 78 -6.42 -6.46 5.39
N TYR A 79 -6.30 -7.59 4.67
CA TYR A 79 -5.04 -8.22 4.33
C TYR A 79 -4.58 -7.84 2.92
N ILE A 80 -3.27 -7.66 2.73
CA ILE A 80 -2.68 -7.32 1.42
C ILE A 80 -3.08 -8.36 0.36
N GLY A 81 -2.87 -9.65 0.64
CA GLY A 81 -3.16 -10.72 -0.32
C GLY A 81 -4.63 -10.82 -0.71
N GLY A 82 -5.53 -10.72 0.27
CA GLY A 82 -6.99 -10.70 0.03
C GLY A 82 -7.43 -9.47 -0.76
N CYS A 83 -6.90 -8.29 -0.42
CA CYS A 83 -7.18 -7.07 -1.15
C CYS A 83 -6.67 -7.13 -2.59
N TYR A 84 -5.42 -7.55 -2.80
CA TYR A 84 -4.82 -7.70 -4.12
C TYR A 84 -5.66 -8.63 -5.00
N ALA A 85 -5.95 -9.84 -4.52
CA ALA A 85 -6.73 -10.82 -5.29
C ALA A 85 -8.11 -10.28 -5.70
N LEU A 86 -8.82 -9.61 -4.78
CA LEU A 86 -10.13 -9.05 -5.06
C LEU A 86 -10.06 -7.89 -6.07
N MET A 87 -9.11 -6.98 -5.92
CA MET A 87 -8.99 -5.80 -6.79
C MET A 87 -8.57 -6.19 -8.22
N ILE A 88 -7.71 -7.19 -8.38
CA ILE A 88 -7.39 -7.76 -9.69
C ILE A 88 -8.62 -8.43 -10.32
N THR A 89 -9.34 -9.26 -9.55
CA THR A 89 -10.55 -9.94 -10.04
C THR A 89 -11.63 -8.95 -10.49
N LYS A 90 -11.73 -7.81 -9.81
CA LYS A 90 -12.67 -6.73 -10.16
C LYS A 90 -12.12 -5.74 -11.20
N HIS A 91 -10.90 -5.95 -11.69
CA HIS A 91 -10.20 -5.03 -12.60
C HIS A 91 -10.06 -3.59 -12.08
N VAL A 92 -10.03 -3.39 -10.76
CA VAL A 92 -9.88 -2.07 -10.13
C VAL A 92 -8.46 -1.56 -10.25
N ILE A 93 -7.48 -2.44 -10.01
CA ILE A 93 -6.04 -2.14 -10.14
C ILE A 93 -5.42 -3.09 -11.18
N PRO A 94 -4.32 -2.71 -11.84
CA PRO A 94 -3.59 -3.60 -12.74
C PRO A 94 -2.76 -4.64 -11.95
N GLN A 95 -2.44 -5.77 -12.59
CA GLN A 95 -1.76 -6.91 -11.96
C GLN A 95 -0.40 -6.59 -11.34
N ASN A 96 0.29 -5.55 -11.79
CA ASN A 96 1.57 -5.13 -11.24
C ASN A 96 1.46 -4.32 -9.93
N MET A 97 0.26 -3.92 -9.50
CA MET A 97 0.07 -3.08 -8.32
C MET A 97 -0.32 -3.90 -7.09
N VAL A 98 0.48 -3.81 -6.03
CA VAL A 98 0.22 -4.49 -4.76
C VAL A 98 -0.23 -3.45 -3.71
N PRO A 99 -1.52 -3.42 -3.33
CA PRO A 99 -2.04 -2.41 -2.40
C PRO A 99 -1.63 -2.76 -0.96
N PHE A 100 -0.74 -1.95 -0.37
CA PHE A 100 -0.23 -2.15 0.99
C PHE A 100 -0.85 -1.22 2.03
N ALA A 101 -1.39 -0.07 1.61
CA ALA A 101 -2.12 0.84 2.50
C ALA A 101 -3.30 1.49 1.78
N SER A 102 -4.16 2.16 2.53
CA SER A 102 -5.27 2.95 1.99
C SER A 102 -5.41 4.29 2.69
N ASP A 103 -5.93 5.27 1.98
CA ASP A 103 -6.42 6.53 2.55
C ASP A 103 -7.83 6.34 3.16
N GLN A 104 -8.45 7.44 3.61
CA GLN A 104 -9.83 7.42 4.11
C GLN A 104 -10.88 7.32 2.99
N GLY A 105 -10.53 7.72 1.76
CA GLY A 105 -11.41 7.72 0.59
C GLY A 105 -11.52 6.37 -0.12
N GLY A 106 -10.70 5.39 0.25
CA GLY A 106 -10.65 4.06 -0.36
C GLY A 106 -9.62 3.94 -1.50
N SER A 107 -8.85 4.99 -1.77
CA SER A 107 -7.69 4.95 -2.66
C SER A 107 -6.55 4.18 -2.01
N PHE A 108 -5.66 3.64 -2.84
CA PHE A 108 -4.60 2.74 -2.38
C PHE A 108 -3.21 3.36 -2.50
N PHE A 109 -2.34 2.99 -1.56
CA PHE A 109 -0.90 3.08 -1.75
C PHE A 109 -0.43 1.70 -2.19
N CYS A 110 0.17 1.65 -3.38
CA CYS A 110 0.56 0.44 -4.08
C CYS A 110 2.07 0.38 -4.25
N LEU A 111 2.63 -0.82 -4.17
CA LEU A 111 3.96 -1.12 -4.68
C LEU A 111 3.84 -1.61 -6.12
N ASP A 112 4.55 -0.97 -7.05
CA ASP A 112 4.65 -1.44 -8.43
C ASP A 112 5.73 -2.53 -8.54
N LYS A 113 5.31 -3.76 -8.82
CA LYS A 113 6.20 -4.92 -8.98
C LYS A 113 7.24 -4.76 -10.08
N ASN A 114 6.94 -3.97 -11.11
CA ASN A 114 7.83 -3.84 -12.27
C ASN A 114 8.97 -2.85 -12.02
N THR A 115 8.72 -1.85 -11.18
CA THR A 115 9.63 -0.69 -11.03
C THR A 115 10.12 -0.48 -9.61
N GLY A 116 9.45 -1.07 -8.61
CA GLY A 116 9.72 -0.84 -7.19
C GLY A 116 9.16 0.47 -6.64
N TRP A 117 8.51 1.28 -7.48
CA TRP A 117 7.93 2.56 -7.06
C TRP A 117 6.75 2.37 -6.12
N VAL A 118 6.59 3.34 -5.22
CA VAL A 118 5.35 3.53 -4.48
C VAL A 118 4.45 4.47 -5.26
N ILE A 119 3.22 4.01 -5.50
CA ILE A 119 2.20 4.68 -6.31
C ILE A 119 0.98 4.95 -5.44
N PHE A 120 0.46 6.18 -5.46
CA PHE A 120 -0.90 6.45 -5.03
C PHE A 120 -1.86 6.15 -6.18
N TYR A 121 -2.87 5.32 -5.93
CA TYR A 121 -3.83 4.84 -6.91
C TYR A 121 -5.24 5.27 -6.53
N THR A 122 -5.82 6.18 -7.30
CA THR A 122 -7.17 6.71 -7.06
C THR A 122 -8.24 5.74 -7.57
N THR A 123 -9.28 5.52 -6.75
CA THR A 123 -10.37 4.59 -7.11
C THR A 123 -11.63 5.28 -7.62
N ASP A 124 -11.69 6.61 -7.51
CA ASP A 124 -12.83 7.47 -7.87
C ASP A 124 -12.68 8.16 -9.24
N SER A 125 -11.53 8.01 -9.90
CA SER A 125 -11.20 8.66 -11.17
C SER A 125 -11.61 7.87 -12.43
N PHE A 126 -12.54 6.93 -12.32
CA PHE A 126 -12.92 6.05 -13.43
C PHE A 126 -13.77 6.78 -14.48
N GLN A 127 -13.34 6.69 -15.74
CA GLN A 127 -14.01 7.26 -16.92
C GLN A 127 -14.51 6.13 -17.84
N PRO A 128 -15.84 5.88 -17.92
CA PRO A 128 -16.39 4.75 -18.67
C PRO A 128 -16.12 4.77 -20.18
N GLU A 129 -15.85 5.95 -20.73
CA GLU A 129 -15.51 6.17 -22.14
C GLU A 129 -14.06 5.80 -22.49
N LEU A 130 -13.19 5.69 -21.49
CA LEU A 130 -11.79 5.34 -21.70
C LEU A 130 -11.59 3.83 -21.66
N ALA A 131 -10.62 3.35 -22.44
CA ALA A 131 -10.13 1.98 -22.31
C ALA A 131 -9.64 1.74 -20.88
N MET A 132 -9.90 0.55 -20.34
CA MET A 132 -9.55 0.19 -18.96
C MET A 132 -8.06 0.40 -18.64
N ALA A 133 -7.16 0.08 -19.58
CA ALA A 133 -5.73 0.33 -19.43
C ALA A 133 -5.39 1.82 -19.27
N LEU A 134 -6.12 2.70 -19.95
CA LEU A 134 -5.92 4.15 -19.82
C LEU A 134 -6.48 4.66 -18.49
N ASN A 135 -7.62 4.15 -18.03
CA ASN A 135 -8.11 4.39 -16.67
C ASN A 135 -7.07 3.99 -15.62
N HIS A 136 -6.47 2.81 -15.76
CA HIS A 136 -5.42 2.34 -14.84
C HIS A 136 -4.20 3.25 -14.85
N ILE A 137 -3.79 3.81 -16.00
CA ILE A 137 -2.67 4.76 -16.09
C ILE A 137 -3.04 6.10 -15.43
N ASN A 138 -4.21 6.63 -15.75
CA ASN A 138 -4.66 7.95 -15.27
C ASN A 138 -4.91 7.97 -13.75
N ALA A 139 -5.20 6.82 -13.14
CA ALA A 139 -5.39 6.68 -11.70
C ALA A 139 -4.08 6.70 -10.89
N GLN A 140 -2.91 6.71 -11.53
CA GLN A 140 -1.62 6.57 -10.85
C GLN A 140 -0.93 7.91 -10.62
N ARG A 141 -0.47 8.14 -9.38
CA ARG A 141 0.50 9.18 -9.03
C ARG A 141 1.73 8.52 -8.40
N LYS A 142 2.91 8.79 -8.96
CA LYS A 142 4.19 8.32 -8.42
C LYS A 142 4.55 9.12 -7.17
N LEU A 143 4.88 8.43 -6.08
CA LEU A 143 5.27 9.07 -4.82
C LEU A 143 6.78 8.96 -4.59
N ALA A 144 7.29 7.73 -4.53
CA ALA A 144 8.69 7.46 -4.22
C ALA A 144 9.23 6.33 -5.08
N SER A 145 10.55 6.32 -5.32
CA SER A 145 11.17 5.31 -6.17
C SER A 145 11.39 3.97 -5.47
N SER A 146 11.24 3.93 -4.14
CA SER A 146 11.28 2.72 -3.34
C SER A 146 10.38 2.82 -2.10
N PHE A 147 10.04 1.67 -1.51
CA PHE A 147 9.32 1.63 -0.23
C PHE A 147 10.09 2.29 0.92
N GLY A 148 11.42 2.13 0.96
CA GLY A 148 12.25 2.74 2.01
C GLY A 148 12.27 4.27 1.95
N GLU A 149 12.36 4.83 0.73
CA GLU A 149 12.22 6.27 0.50
C GLU A 149 10.84 6.78 0.90
N PHE A 150 9.79 6.03 0.55
CA PHE A 150 8.43 6.37 0.94
C PHE A 150 8.29 6.49 2.46
N ILE A 151 8.67 5.44 3.20
CA ILE A 151 8.58 5.45 4.68
C ILE A 151 9.40 6.59 5.30
N SER A 152 10.58 6.88 4.75
CA SER A 152 11.45 7.95 5.26
C SER A 152 10.87 9.35 4.98
N GLY A 153 10.16 9.50 3.85
CA GLY A 153 9.58 10.76 3.39
C GLY A 153 8.21 11.09 3.98
N LEU A 154 7.51 10.13 4.61
CA LEU A 154 6.26 10.43 5.32
C LEU A 154 6.48 11.44 6.44
N LYS A 155 5.50 12.29 6.69
CA LYS A 155 5.52 13.40 7.64
C LYS A 155 4.41 13.25 8.68
N SER A 156 4.62 13.76 9.89
CA SER A 156 3.53 13.96 10.85
C SER A 156 2.71 15.20 10.48
N GLU A 157 1.53 15.34 11.10
CA GLU A 157 0.65 16.50 10.91
C GLU A 157 1.37 17.83 11.23
N ASP A 158 2.19 17.87 12.29
CA ASP A 158 2.97 19.07 12.65
C ASP A 158 4.09 19.45 11.64
N GLU A 159 4.42 18.56 10.68
CA GLU A 159 5.47 18.75 9.69
C GLU A 159 4.94 19.25 8.33
N ILE A 160 3.62 19.42 8.20
CA ILE A 160 2.94 19.86 6.97
C ILE A 160 2.13 21.13 7.23
N ASP A 161 2.02 21.97 6.20
CA ASP A 161 1.24 23.21 6.23
C ASP A 161 -0.12 22.92 5.55
N ILE A 162 -1.04 22.30 6.29
CA ILE A 162 -2.42 21.96 5.87
C ILE A 162 -3.46 22.91 6.45
#